data_AF-A0A3A5AND2-F1
#
_entry.id   AF-A0A3A5AND2-F1
#
_cell.length_a   1.000
_cell.length_b   1.000
_cell.length_c   1.000
_cell.angle_alpha   90.00
_cell.angle_beta   90.00
_cell.angle_gamma   90.00
#
_symmetry.space_group_name_H-M   'P 1'
#
loop_
_entity.id
_entity.type
_entity.pdbx_description
1 polymer ?
#
loop_
_entity_poly.entity_id
_entity_poly.type
_entity_poly.pdbx_seq_one_letter_code
_entity_poly.pdbx_strand_id
1 'polypeptide(L)' 'QTSVIELKVAKEDLGKVIGKQGRTARAMRTILSAASTKINKRSVLEIIE' A
#
# COMPACT_ATOMS: atom_id res chain seq x y z
N GLN A 1 14.96 10.32 -2.32
CA GLN A 1 13.70 10.84 -1.74
C GLN A 1 12.68 9.72 -1.72
N THR A 2 12.06 9.44 -0.58
CA THR A 2 11.03 8.39 -0.45
C THR A 2 9.66 9.06 -0.47
N SER A 3 8.77 8.62 -1.35
CA SER A 3 7.40 9.11 -1.44
C SER A 3 6.48 8.21 -0.62
N VAL A 4 5.80 8.79 0.38
CA VAL A 4 4.79 8.07 1.15
C VAL A 4 3.45 8.26 0.48
N ILE A 5 2.73 7.18 0.23
CA ILE A 5 1.38 7.18 -0.32
C ILE A 5 0.45 6.66 0.77
N GLU A 6 -0.49 7.50 1.17
CA GLU A 6 -1.47 7.19 2.20
C GLU A 6 -2.77 6.74 1.55
N LEU A 7 -3.24 5.56 1.94
CA LEU A 7 -4.55 5.03 1.58
C LEU A 7 -5.46 5.19 2.80
N LYS A 8 -6.37 6.17 2.73
CA LYS A 8 -7.44 6.36 3.71
C LYS A 8 -8.56 5.39 3.43
N VAL A 9 -8.92 4.61 4.43
CA VAL A 9 -10.02 3.63 4.33
C VAL A 9 -10.97 3.82 5.49
N ALA A 10 -12.26 3.65 5.22
CA ALA A 10 -13.23 3.59 6.31
C ALA A 10 -12.90 2.42 7.24
N LYS A 11 -13.14 2.61 8.54
CA LYS A 11 -12.88 1.60 9.58
C LYS A 11 -13.57 0.25 9.28
N GLU A 12 -14.76 0.28 8.67
CA GLU A 12 -15.52 -0.90 8.26
C GLU A 12 -14.89 -1.71 7.11
N ASP A 13 -14.03 -1.07 6.31
CA ASP A 13 -13.39 -1.67 5.13
C ASP A 13 -11.93 -2.07 5.39
N LEU A 14 -11.33 -1.63 6.49
CA LEU A 14 -9.93 -1.93 6.83
C LEU A 14 -9.62 -3.43 6.74
N GLY A 15 -10.49 -4.29 7.30
CA GLY A 15 -10.31 -5.74 7.23
C GLY A 15 -10.32 -6.29 5.80
N LYS A 16 -11.17 -5.74 4.93
CA LYS A 16 -11.26 -6.13 3.51
C LYS A 16 -10.01 -5.70 2.74
N VAL A 17 -9.53 -4.49 3.00
CA VAL A 17 -8.36 -3.89 2.33
C VAL A 17 -7.06 -4.57 2.76
N ILE A 18 -6.89 -4.86 4.05
CA ILE A 18 -5.73 -5.60 4.55
C ILE A 18 -5.75 -7.03 4.01
N GLY A 19 -6.92 -7.66 4.01
CA GLY A 19 -7.12 -9.04 3.61
C GLY A 19 -6.56 -10.05 4.61
N LYS A 20 -6.85 -11.34 4.41
CA LYS A 20 -6.40 -12.41 5.30
C LYS A 20 -4.87 -12.42 5.44
N GLN A 21 -4.38 -12.31 6.68
CA GLN A 21 -2.95 -12.21 7.00
C GLN A 21 -2.21 -11.05 6.29
N GLY A 22 -2.93 -10.00 5.87
CA GLY A 22 -2.32 -8.89 5.13
C GLY A 22 -1.96 -9.20 3.67
N ARG A 23 -2.49 -10.30 3.11
CA ARG A 23 -2.15 -10.74 1.74
C ARG A 23 -2.45 -9.67 0.70
N THR A 24 -3.61 -9.01 0.81
CA THR A 24 -4.04 -7.97 -0.12
C THR A 24 -3.16 -6.72 0.01
N ALA A 25 -2.94 -6.22 1.22
CA ALA A 25 -2.04 -5.09 1.47
C ALA A 25 -0.61 -5.36 0.98
N ARG A 26 -0.12 -6.59 1.13
CA ARG A 26 1.20 -7.00 0.61
C ARG A 26 1.24 -6.97 -0.91
N ALA A 27 0.21 -7.47 -1.59
CA ALA A 27 0.13 -7.42 -3.05
C ALA A 27 0.16 -5.96 -3.56
N MET A 28 -0.59 -5.05 -2.92
CA MET A 28 -0.57 -3.63 -3.27
C MET A 28 0.83 -3.02 -3.10
N ARG A 29 1.52 -3.32 -1.99
CA ARG A 29 2.91 -2.86 -1.75
C ARG A 29 3.90 -3.37 -2.79
N THR A 30 3.75 -4.62 -3.24
CA THR A 30 4.58 -5.20 -4.30
C THR A 30 4.38 -4.46 -5.62
N ILE A 31 3.12 -4.20 -6.00
CA ILE A 31 2.80 -3.44 -7.22
C ILE A 31 3.38 -2.02 -7.13
N LEU A 32 3.19 -1.34 -6.00
CA LEU A 32 3.74 0.00 -5.79
C LEU A 32 5.27 0.01 -5.88
N SER A 33 5.93 -0.97 -5.28
CA SER A 33 7.40 -1.09 -5.35
C SER A 33 7.88 -1.29 -6.79
N ALA A 34 7.20 -2.13 -7.57
CA ALA A 34 7.53 -2.35 -8.99
C ALA A 34 7.32 -1.08 -9.83
N ALA A 35 6.19 -0.39 -9.64
CA ALA A 35 5.91 0.87 -10.32
C ALA A 35 6.91 1.97 -9.95
N SER A 36 7.30 2.05 -8.68
CA SER A 36 8.24 3.05 -8.18
C SER A 36 9.66 2.79 -8.67
N THR A 37 10.06 1.52 -8.76
CA THR A 37 11.35 1.11 -9.32
C THR A 37 11.48 1.56 -10.78
N LYS A 38 10.41 1.45 -11.58
CA LYS A 38 10.38 1.91 -12.98
C LYS A 38 10.71 3.40 -13.12
N ILE A 39 10.31 4.22 -12.15
CA ILE A 39 10.55 5.67 -12.15
C ILE A 39 11.78 6.08 -11.31
N ASN A 40 12.61 5.11 -10.90
CA ASN A 40 13.78 5.33 -10.02
C ASN A 40 13.44 6.09 -8.72
N LYS A 41 12.24 5.87 -8.18
CA LYS A 41 11.81 6.43 -6.89
C LYS A 41 11.54 5.30 -5.90
N ARG A 42 11.73 5.59 -4.62
CA ARG A 42 11.24 4.71 -3.54
C ARG A 42 9.88 5.22 -3.10
N SER A 43 8.89 4.33 -3.05
CA SER A 43 7.58 4.68 -2.50
C SER A 43 7.10 3.64 -1.51
N VAL A 44 6.36 4.08 -0.51
CA VAL A 44 5.81 3.24 0.57
C VAL A 44 4.31 3.47 0.65
N LEU A 45 3.54 2.40 0.86
CA LEU A 45 2.10 2.46 1.07
C LEU A 45 1.77 2.35 2.56
N GLU A 46 1.17 3.39 3.10
CA GLU A 46 0.56 3.40 4.44
C GLU A 46 -0.96 3.32 4.30
N ILE A 47 -1.58 2.47 5.11
CA ILE A 47 -3.04 2.29 5.12
C ILE A 47 -3.50 2.81 6.48
N ILE A 48 -4.37 3.81 6.46
CA ILE A 48 -4.83 4.55 7.65
C ILE A 48 -6.36 4.54 7.71
N GLU A 49 -6.90 4.51 8.94
CA GLU A 49 -8.35 4.51 9.23
C GLU A 49 -8.96 5.92 9.36
#